data_AF-A0A0D0RVD6-F1
#
_entry.id   AF-A0A0D0RVD6-F1
#
_cell.length_a   1.000
_cell.length_b   1.000
_cell.length_c   1.000
_cell.angle_alpha   90.00
_cell.angle_beta   90.00
_cell.angle_gamma   90.00
#
_symmetry.space_group_name_H-M   'P 1'
#
loop_
_entity.id
_entity.type
_entity.pdbx_description
1 polymer ?
#
loop_
_entity_poly.entity_id
_entity_poly.type
_entity_poly.pdbx_seq_one_letter_code
_entity_poly.pdbx_strand_id
1 'polypeptide(L)' 'MPYPIWIRLEYQNDVGRIVGFTGSIQSESALIEVLERYEITRERLVSVWINGKAYPTSKLDRFFSKI' A
#
# COMPACT_ATOMS: atom_id res chain seq x y z
N MET A 1 6.75 9.46 -10.13
CA MET A 1 5.73 10.25 -9.41
C MET A 1 6.46 11.29 -8.59
N PRO A 2 6.01 12.56 -8.54
CA PRO A 2 6.58 13.55 -7.64
C PRO A 2 6.22 13.18 -6.20
N TYR A 3 7.22 13.24 -5.31
CA TYR A 3 7.06 13.07 -3.87
C TYR A 3 6.91 14.43 -3.19
N PRO A 4 6.26 14.51 -2.01
CA PRO A 4 5.61 13.42 -1.27
C PRO A 4 4.27 13.00 -1.91
N ILE A 5 3.86 11.77 -1.61
CA ILE A 5 2.58 11.20 -2.05
C ILE A 5 1.76 10.80 -0.83
N TRP A 6 0.50 11.18 -0.79
CA TRP A 6 -0.46 10.65 0.18
C TRP A 6 -1.00 9.30 -0.30
N ILE A 7 -0.85 8.28 0.54
CA ILE A 7 -1.35 6.94 0.25
C ILE A 7 -2.39 6.54 1.28
N ARG A 8 -3.41 5.82 0.81
CA ARG A 8 -4.29 5.03 1.65
C ARG A 8 -4.31 3.61 1.12
N LEU A 9 -3.96 2.66 1.97
CA LEU A 9 -3.95 1.23 1.69
C LEU A 9 -5.03 0.58 2.54
N GLU A 10 -5.92 -0.18 1.91
CA GLU A 10 -6.88 -1.02 2.61
C GLU A 10 -6.50 -2.47 2.37
N TYR A 11 -6.38 -3.24 3.46
CA TYR A 11 -5.96 -4.62 3.39
C TYR A 11 -6.66 -5.47 4.47
N GLN A 12 -6.75 -6.76 4.21
CA GLN A 12 -7.31 -7.72 5.15
C GLN A 12 -6.23 -8.19 6.12
N ASN A 13 -6.47 -8.03 7.42
CA ASN A 13 -5.58 -8.58 8.45
C ASN A 13 -5.80 -10.08 8.67
N ASP A 14 -4.98 -10.71 9.52
CA ASP A 14 -5.03 -12.14 9.83
C ASP A 14 -6.36 -12.62 10.43
N VAL A 15 -7.16 -11.70 10.98
CA VAL A 15 -8.47 -12.00 11.57
C VAL A 15 -9.62 -11.77 10.56
N GLY A 16 -9.29 -11.51 9.29
CA GLY A 16 -10.26 -11.29 8.22
C GLY A 16 -10.94 -9.92 8.23
N ARG A 17 -10.43 -8.96 9.02
CA ARG A 17 -10.95 -7.59 9.04
C ARG A 17 -10.20 -6.71 8.05
N ILE A 18 -10.95 -5.85 7.35
CA ILE A 18 -10.37 -4.80 6.52
C ILE A 18 -9.86 -3.69 7.45
N VAL A 19 -8.56 -3.42 7.36
CA VAL A 19 -7.86 -2.35 8.06
C VAL A 19 -7.26 -1.38 7.04
N GLY A 20 -7.13 -0.11 7.44
CA GLY A 20 -6.64 0.96 6.59
C GLY A 20 -5.37 1.59 7.14
N PHE A 21 -4.33 1.67 6.32
CA PHE A 21 -3.18 2.55 6.56
C PHE A 21 -3.36 3.82 5.75
N THR A 22 -3.15 4.99 6.35
CA THR A 22 -3.10 6.27 5.64
C THR A 22 -1.86 7.04 6.07
N GLY A 23 -1.07 7.51 5.11
CA GLY A 23 0.16 8.23 5.40
C GLY A 23 0.78 8.88 4.17
N SER A 24 1.77 9.75 4.40
CA SER A 24 2.59 10.33 3.34
C SER A 24 3.87 9.51 3.16
N ILE A 25 4.17 9.11 1.93
CA ILE A 25 5.46 8.51 1.55
C ILE A 25 6.31 9.52 0.76
N GLN A 26 7.62 9.50 0.99
CA GLN A 26 8.58 10.39 0.31
C GLN A 26 9.43 9.66 -0.73
N SER A 27 9.34 8.34 -0.81
CA SER A 27 10.10 7.50 -1.74
C SER A 27 9.38 6.17 -2.00
N GLU A 28 9.87 5.45 -3.01
CA GLU A 28 9.42 4.08 -3.29
C GLU A 28 9.82 3.12 -2.15
N SER A 29 10.98 3.33 -1.53
CA SER A 29 11.44 2.53 -0.38
C SER A 29 10.53 2.69 0.83
N ALA A 30 10.07 3.91 1.11
CA ALA A 30 9.14 4.16 2.23
C ALA A 30 7.82 3.40 2.06
N LEU A 31 7.38 3.18 0.82
CA LEU A 31 6.22 2.34 0.53
C LEU A 31 6.51 0.86 0.83
N ILE A 32 7.67 0.36 0.43
CA ILE A 32 8.09 -1.03 0.71
C ILE A 32 8.15 -1.26 2.22
N GLU A 33 8.78 -0.34 2.97
CA GLU A 33 8.86 -0.42 4.44
C GLU A 33 7.47 -0.47 5.09
N VAL A 34 6.49 0.29 4.57
CA VAL A 34 5.10 0.22 5.05
C VAL A 34 4.49 -1.14 4.74
N LEU A 35 4.64 -1.65 3.52
CA LEU A 35 4.10 -2.96 3.14
C LEU A 35 4.68 -4.08 4.03
N GLU A 36 5.99 -4.07 4.27
CA GLU A 36 6.68 -5.03 5.13
C GLU A 36 6.25 -4.91 6.60
N ARG A 37 6.26 -3.70 7.15
CA ARG A 37 5.96 -3.44 8.57
C ARG A 37 4.55 -3.88 8.96
N TYR A 38 3.61 -3.80 8.02
CA TYR A 38 2.22 -4.18 8.25
C TYR A 38 1.87 -5.54 7.63
N GLU A 39 2.87 -6.29 7.16
CA GLU A 39 2.73 -7.62 6.55
C GLU A 39 1.64 -7.64 5.46
N ILE A 40 1.56 -6.54 4.70
CA ILE A 40 0.59 -6.37 3.64
C ILE A 40 1.08 -7.20 2.46
N THR A 41 0.34 -8.26 2.12
CA THR A 41 0.60 -9.05 0.92
C THR A 41 -0.31 -8.63 -0.23
N ARG A 42 0.07 -8.99 -1.45
CA ARG A 42 -0.73 -8.69 -2.64
C ARG A 42 -2.15 -9.25 -2.58
N GLU A 43 -2.31 -10.42 -1.98
CA GLU A 43 -3.59 -11.13 -1.81
C GLU A 43 -4.48 -10.47 -0.76
N ARG A 44 -3.87 -9.89 0.27
CA ARG A 44 -4.57 -9.18 1.35
C ARG A 44 -4.93 -7.75 0.97
N LEU A 45 -4.28 -7.17 -0.04
CA LEU A 45 -4.52 -5.80 -0.50
C LEU A 45 -5.88 -5.67 -1.20
N VAL A 46 -6.77 -4.90 -0.60
CA VAL A 46 -8.14 -4.64 -1.08
C VAL A 46 -8.18 -3.43 -1.99
N SER A 47 -7.66 -2.29 -1.52
CA SER A 47 -7.76 -1.02 -2.25
C SER A 47 -6.54 -0.13 -2.01
N VAL A 48 -6.23 0.70 -3.00
CA VAL A 48 -5.12 1.64 -2.95
C VAL A 48 -5.61 2.98 -3.45
N TRP A 49 -5.29 4.02 -2.71
CA TRP A 49 -5.55 5.39 -3.10
C TRP A 49 -4.27 6.20 -3.02
N ILE A 50 -4.04 7.00 -4.05
CA ILE A 50 -2.88 7.88 -4.17
C ILE A 50 -3.38 9.30 -4.42
N ASN A 51 -3.04 10.24 -3.54
CA ASN A 51 -3.48 11.64 -3.57
C ASN A 51 -5.00 11.78 -3.77
N GLY A 52 -5.77 10.96 -3.04
CA GLY A 52 -7.24 10.97 -3.11
C GLY A 52 -7.84 10.33 -4.37
N LYS A 53 -7.03 9.70 -5.22
CA LYS A 53 -7.49 9.00 -6.42
C LYS A 53 -7.30 7.50 -6.26
N ALA A 54 -8.33 6.73 -6.64
CA ALA A 54 -8.21 5.27 -6.72
C ALA A 54 -7.05 4.90 -7.64
N TYR A 55 -6.18 4.03 -7.15
CA TYR A 55 -5.00 3.57 -7.86
C TYR A 55 -5.10 2.07 -8.08
N PRO A 56 -4.79 1.56 -9.29
CA PRO A 56 -4.89 0.14 -9.55
C PRO A 56 -3.92 -0.66 -8.66
N THR A 57 -4.44 -1.64 -7.92
CA THR A 57 -3.63 -2.57 -7.12
C THR A 57 -2.62 -3.31 -7.99
N SER A 58 -2.96 -3.62 -9.25
CA SER A 58 -2.07 -4.22 -10.25
C SER A 58 -0.77 -3.45 -10.48
N LYS A 59 -0.76 -2.13 -10.26
CA LYS A 59 0.46 -1.32 -10.42
C LYS A 59 1.39 -1.43 -9.20
N LEU A 60 0.91 -1.97 -8.10
CA LEU A 60 1.70 -2.26 -6.91
C LEU A 60 2.37 -3.63 -6.94
N ASP A 61 1.97 -4.54 -7.82
CA ASP A 61 2.56 -5.89 -7.98
C ASP A 61 4.10 -5.85 -8.05
N ARG A 62 4.68 -4.87 -8.75
CA ARG A 62 6.14 -4.70 -8.86
C ARG A 62 6.85 -4.46 -7.51
N PHE A 63 6.14 -3.94 -6.51
CA PHE A 63 6.69 -3.72 -5.17
C PHE A 63 6.58 -4.99 -4.32
N PHE A 64 5.52 -5.77 -4.51
CA PHE A 64 5.37 -7.08 -3.87
C PHE A 64 6.38 -8.10 -4.40
N SER A 65 6.88 -7.98 -5.63
CA SER A 65 7.98 -8.83 -6.11
C SER A 65 9.33 -8.57 -5.44
N LYS A 66 9.45 -7.52 -4.61
CA LYS A 66 10.69 -7.15 -3.89
C LYS A 66 10.68 -7.51 -2.41
N ILE A 67 9.58 -8.09 -1.93
CA ILE A 67 9.31 -8.48 -0.55
C ILE A 67 9.15 -10.00 -0.53
#